data_AF-A0AA40IUE0-F1
#
_entry.id   AF-A0AA40IUE0-F1
#
_cell.length_a   1.000
_cell.length_b   1.000
_cell.length_c   1.000
_cell.angle_alpha   90.00
_cell.angle_beta   90.00
_cell.angle_gamma   90.00
#
_symmetry.space_group_name_H-M   'P 1'
#
loop_
_entity.id
_entity.type
_entity.pdbx_description
1 polymer ?
#
loop_
_entity_poly.entity_id
_entity_poly.type
_entity_poly.pdbx_seq_one_letter_code
_entity_poly.pdbx_strand_id
1 'polypeptide(L)'
;LILLLVGVFAYILSGLVFGYSGWNLPVLTGFIIDKETLNTNFVHLIPQWQYILMAYGLAWFVAIVVGTISFMVSVLIRNTPAGMGVMLASLIAGGILSSFATSWEGAKYIFSVNLSLTDYLSGKLPALQGLSMGFSLMNLTVWGIVSLIISFVVFTKQDMVN
;
A
#
# COMPACT_ATOMS: atom_id res chain seq x y z
N LEU A 1 0.38 -5.93 -13.69
CA LEU A 1 0.54 -5.35 -15.05
C LEU A 1 0.55 -3.83 -15.04
N ILE A 2 -0.50 -3.17 -14.52
CA ILE A 2 -0.63 -1.70 -14.55
C ILE A 2 0.58 -1.00 -13.93
N LEU A 3 1.04 -1.43 -12.74
CA LEU A 3 2.23 -0.85 -12.11
C LEU A 3 3.49 -0.95 -12.99
N LEU A 4 3.70 -2.07 -13.67
CA LEU A 4 4.83 -2.26 -14.57
C LEU A 4 4.74 -1.29 -15.76
N LEU A 5 3.55 -1.18 -16.38
CA LEU A 5 3.31 -0.25 -17.49
C LEU A 5 3.55 1.20 -17.07
N VAL A 6 3.07 1.61 -15.89
CA VAL A 6 3.33 2.94 -15.33
C VAL A 6 4.82 3.17 -15.13
N GLY A 7 5.56 2.18 -14.62
CA GLY A 7 7.01 2.27 -14.45
C GLY A 7 7.78 2.40 -15.75
N VAL A 8 7.42 1.61 -16.77
CA VAL A 8 8.02 1.70 -18.11
C VAL A 8 7.71 3.05 -18.75
N PHE A 9 6.45 3.50 -18.66
CA PHE A 9 6.02 4.77 -19.23
C PHE A 9 6.71 5.96 -18.53
N ALA A 10 6.80 5.93 -17.20
CA ALA A 10 7.52 6.93 -16.42
C ALA A 10 9.02 6.95 -16.75
N TYR A 11 9.64 5.77 -16.97
CA TYR A 11 11.04 5.68 -17.37
C TYR A 11 11.29 6.29 -18.76
N ILE A 12 10.43 5.99 -19.74
CA ILE A 12 10.54 6.53 -21.11
C ILE A 12 10.37 8.04 -21.09
N LEU A 13 9.30 8.56 -20.46
CA LEU A 13 9.04 9.99 -20.39
C LEU A 13 10.14 10.74 -19.65
N SER A 14 10.60 10.22 -18.51
CA SER A 14 11.67 10.82 -17.74
C SER A 14 12.98 10.87 -18.53
N GLY A 15 13.31 9.79 -19.25
CA GLY A 15 14.47 9.74 -20.13
C GLY A 15 14.41 10.74 -21.29
N LEU A 16 13.23 10.93 -21.89
CA LEU A 16 13.01 11.89 -23.00
C LEU A 16 13.09 13.35 -22.54
N VAL A 17 12.58 13.67 -21.35
CA VAL A 17 12.47 15.07 -20.87
C VAL A 17 13.70 15.52 -20.07
N PHE A 18 14.25 14.65 -19.21
CA PHE A 18 15.29 15.01 -18.23
C PHE A 18 16.65 14.35 -18.49
N GLY A 19 16.72 13.40 -19.43
CA GLY A 19 17.93 12.61 -19.70
C GLY A 19 18.19 11.50 -18.68
N TYR A 20 18.86 10.42 -19.11
CA TYR A 20 19.08 9.22 -18.28
C TYR A 20 20.14 9.38 -17.17
N SER A 21 20.65 10.58 -16.92
CA SER A 21 21.75 10.82 -15.97
C SER A 21 21.33 10.71 -14.49
N GLY A 22 20.03 10.62 -14.18
CA GLY A 22 19.51 10.60 -12.81
C GLY A 22 19.57 9.25 -12.08
N TRP A 23 20.04 8.18 -12.73
CA TRP A 23 19.96 6.81 -12.19
C TRP A 23 20.82 6.54 -10.95
N ASN A 24 21.95 7.25 -10.83
CA ASN A 24 22.88 7.13 -9.71
C ASN A 24 22.76 8.28 -8.72
N LEU A 25 21.75 9.16 -8.87
CA LEU A 25 21.54 10.22 -7.90
C LEU A 25 21.16 9.57 -6.55
N PRO A 26 21.84 9.94 -5.45
CA PRO A 26 21.50 9.41 -4.15
C PRO A 26 20.18 10.03 -3.68
N VAL A 27 19.22 9.19 -3.33
CA VAL A 27 17.98 9.62 -2.69
C VAL A 27 18.17 9.52 -1.19
N LEU A 28 17.92 10.63 -0.49
CA LEU A 28 17.97 10.66 0.97
C LEU A 28 16.74 9.95 1.53
N THR A 29 16.96 8.83 2.21
CA THR A 29 15.92 8.05 2.88
C THR A 29 16.36 7.71 4.30
N GLY A 30 15.41 7.42 5.20
CA GLY A 30 15.73 7.02 6.58
C GLY A 30 15.81 8.16 7.61
N PHE A 31 15.18 9.31 7.33
CA PHE A 31 14.96 10.33 8.35
C PHE A 31 13.99 9.79 9.41
N ILE A 32 14.51 9.51 10.62
CA ILE A 32 13.72 9.18 11.80
C ILE A 32 13.87 10.36 12.76
N ILE A 33 12.75 11.03 13.06
CA ILE A 33 12.72 12.13 14.03
C ILE A 33 12.45 11.52 15.40
N ASP A 34 13.48 11.45 16.25
CA ASP A 34 13.33 11.05 17.65
C ASP A 34 13.52 12.29 18.54
N LYS A 35 12.44 12.67 19.22
CA LYS A 35 12.29 13.75 20.22
C LYS A 35 13.47 14.74 20.32
N GLU A 36 13.53 15.67 19.37
CA GLU A 36 14.47 16.82 19.30
C GLU A 36 15.92 16.54 18.89
N THR A 37 16.27 15.32 18.46
CA THR A 37 17.55 15.06 17.78
C THR A 37 17.33 14.33 16.46
N LEU A 38 17.90 14.88 15.38
CA LEU A 38 17.95 14.22 14.09
C LEU A 38 18.93 13.04 14.20
N ASN A 39 18.42 11.83 14.44
CA ASN A 39 19.26 10.65 14.44
C ASN A 39 19.59 10.28 12.99
N THR A 40 20.75 10.78 12.51
CA THR A 40 21.25 10.58 11.15
C THR A 40 21.89 9.20 10.93
N ASN A 41 21.88 8.30 11.93
CA ASN A 41 22.56 6.99 11.83
C ASN A 41 21.90 6.02 10.86
N PHE A 42 20.62 6.23 10.50
CA PHE A 42 19.89 5.38 9.54
C PHE A 42 19.64 6.08 8.20
N VAL A 43 20.31 7.21 7.94
CA VAL A 43 20.26 7.88 6.63
C VAL A 43 21.07 7.06 5.63
N HIS A 44 20.39 6.14 4.95
CA HIS A 44 20.98 5.41 3.85
C HIS A 44 20.77 6.21 2.57
N LEU A 45 21.88 6.67 1.98
CA LEU A 45 21.90 7.17 0.61
C LEU A 45 21.77 5.95 -0.30
N ILE A 46 20.54 5.65 -0.66
CA ILE A 46 20.23 4.55 -1.56
C ILE A 46 20.24 5.13 -2.99
N PRO A 47 20.99 4.53 -3.94
CA PRO A 47 20.94 4.98 -5.32
C PRO A 47 19.50 4.89 -5.85
N GLN A 48 19.11 5.86 -6.67
CA GLN A 48 17.73 6.06 -7.09
C GLN A 48 17.05 4.81 -7.67
N TRP A 49 17.80 3.96 -8.39
CA TRP A 49 17.27 2.69 -8.92
C TRP A 49 16.84 1.70 -7.82
N GLN A 50 17.57 1.61 -6.71
CA GLN A 50 17.22 0.75 -5.57
C GLN A 50 15.97 1.30 -4.86
N TYR A 51 15.89 2.62 -4.68
CA TYR A 51 14.72 3.26 -4.11
C TYR A 51 13.45 2.98 -4.93
N ILE A 52 13.55 3.12 -6.26
CA ILE A 52 12.46 2.83 -7.18
C ILE A 52 12.04 1.36 -7.05
N LEU A 53 12.99 0.41 -7.07
CA LEU A 53 12.66 -1.02 -6.92
C LEU A 53 11.96 -1.33 -5.59
N MET A 54 12.42 -0.76 -4.48
CA MET A 54 11.79 -0.96 -3.17
C MET A 54 10.36 -0.38 -3.14
N ALA A 55 10.18 0.83 -3.66
CA ALA A 55 8.87 1.47 -3.73
C ALA A 55 7.90 0.67 -4.61
N TYR A 56 8.35 0.21 -5.78
CA TYR A 56 7.57 -0.66 -6.66
C TYR A 56 7.24 -2.01 -6.02
N GLY A 57 8.17 -2.60 -5.27
CA GLY A 57 7.93 -3.85 -4.53
C GLY A 57 6.81 -3.71 -3.51
N LEU A 58 6.80 -2.62 -2.74
CA LEU A 58 5.75 -2.32 -1.77
C LEU A 58 4.42 -2.01 -2.45
N ALA A 59 4.42 -1.21 -3.53
CA ALA A 59 3.23 -0.94 -4.31
C ALA A 59 2.62 -2.23 -4.90
N TRP A 60 3.48 -3.16 -5.35
CA TRP A 60 3.05 -4.44 -5.87
C TRP A 60 2.42 -5.32 -4.79
N PHE A 61 3.02 -5.37 -3.60
CA PHE A 61 2.44 -6.05 -2.44
C PHE A 61 1.06 -5.49 -2.08
N VAL A 62 0.94 -4.16 -1.98
CA VAL A 62 -0.35 -3.50 -1.70
C VAL A 62 -1.39 -3.82 -2.77
N ALA A 63 -1.00 -3.83 -4.05
CA ALA A 63 -1.89 -4.17 -5.14
C ALA A 63 -2.41 -5.61 -5.07
N ILE A 64 -1.57 -6.57 -4.64
CA ILE A 64 -2.01 -7.96 -4.43
C ILE A 64 -3.05 -8.01 -3.31
N VAL A 65 -2.80 -7.36 -2.18
CA VAL A 65 -3.73 -7.37 -1.03
C VAL A 65 -5.06 -6.71 -1.38
N VAL A 66 -5.03 -5.55 -2.04
CA VAL A 66 -6.27 -4.90 -2.51
C VAL A 66 -6.99 -5.78 -3.54
N GLY A 67 -6.25 -6.48 -4.39
CA GLY A 67 -6.79 -7.46 -5.34
C GLY A 67 -7.50 -8.62 -4.66
N THR A 68 -6.92 -9.21 -3.60
CA THR A 68 -7.56 -10.32 -2.87
C THR A 68 -8.79 -9.87 -2.07
N ILE A 69 -8.78 -8.66 -1.51
CA ILE A 69 -9.96 -8.07 -0.86
C ILE A 69 -11.05 -7.79 -1.91
N SER A 70 -10.69 -7.20 -3.05
CA SER A 70 -11.63 -6.95 -4.14
C SER A 70 -12.24 -8.24 -4.67
N PHE A 71 -11.45 -9.31 -4.73
CA PHE A 71 -11.93 -10.63 -5.09
C PHE A 71 -12.96 -11.13 -4.08
N MET A 72 -12.66 -11.08 -2.77
CA MET A 72 -13.62 -11.43 -1.73
C MET A 72 -14.95 -10.66 -1.85
N VAL A 73 -14.89 -9.35 -2.06
CA VAL A 73 -16.08 -8.51 -2.25
C VAL A 73 -16.87 -8.93 -3.49
N SER A 74 -16.19 -9.27 -4.58
CA SER A 74 -16.84 -9.77 -5.80
C SER A 74 -17.57 -11.10 -5.62
N VAL A 75 -17.11 -11.95 -4.70
CA VAL A 75 -17.73 -13.26 -4.42
C VAL A 75 -18.93 -13.12 -3.49
N LEU A 76 -18.84 -12.21 -2.52
CA LEU A 76 -19.91 -11.93 -1.57
C LEU A 76 -21.06 -11.14 -2.23
N ILE A 77 -20.75 -10.24 -3.16
CA ILE A 77 -21.72 -9.36 -3.79
C ILE A 77 -22.10 -9.92 -5.16
N ARG A 78 -23.35 -10.39 -5.28
CA ARG A 78 -23.91 -10.95 -6.52
C ARG A 78 -23.99 -9.94 -7.67
N ASN A 79 -23.98 -8.65 -7.38
CA ASN A 79 -24.12 -7.58 -8.36
C ASN A 79 -22.78 -6.90 -8.65
N THR A 80 -22.23 -7.08 -9.86
CA THR A 80 -20.90 -6.57 -10.25
C THR A 80 -20.72 -5.06 -10.02
N PRO A 81 -21.66 -4.17 -10.39
CA PRO A 81 -21.53 -2.73 -10.12
C PRO A 81 -21.50 -2.42 -8.62
N ALA A 82 -22.29 -3.13 -7.81
CA ALA A 82 -22.27 -2.95 -6.36
C ALA A 82 -20.93 -3.42 -5.76
N GLY A 83 -20.36 -4.52 -6.26
CA GLY A 83 -19.04 -5.00 -5.85
C GLY A 83 -17.93 -3.97 -6.07
N MET A 84 -17.89 -3.39 -7.28
CA MET A 84 -16.95 -2.32 -7.62
C MET A 84 -17.17 -1.06 -6.76
N GLY A 85 -18.43 -0.68 -6.54
CA GLY A 85 -18.79 0.48 -5.73
C GLY A 85 -18.36 0.35 -4.27
N VAL A 86 -18.50 -0.83 -3.67
CA VAL A 86 -18.09 -1.10 -2.28
C VAL A 86 -16.58 -0.99 -2.11
N MET A 87 -15.80 -1.51 -3.06
CA MET A 87 -14.34 -1.39 -3.01
C MET A 87 -13.89 0.07 -3.12
N LEU A 88 -14.47 0.83 -4.05
CA LEU A 88 -14.16 2.24 -4.21
C LEU A 88 -14.55 3.06 -2.95
N ALA A 89 -15.75 2.82 -2.42
CA ALA A 89 -16.21 3.46 -1.20
C ALA A 89 -15.31 3.14 0.00
N SER A 90 -14.85 1.88 0.13
CA SER A 90 -13.95 1.46 1.20
C SER A 90 -12.58 2.16 1.14
N LEU A 91 -12.01 2.29 -0.06
CA LEU A 91 -10.74 2.99 -0.27
C LEU A 91 -10.84 4.49 0.06
N ILE A 92 -11.91 5.16 -0.40
CA ILE A 92 -12.15 6.58 -0.11
C ILE A 92 -12.40 6.77 1.40
N ALA A 93 -13.25 5.94 1.99
CA ALA A 93 -13.56 5.99 3.41
C ALA A 93 -12.29 5.82 4.26
N GLY A 94 -11.38 4.92 3.88
CA GLY A 94 -10.11 4.75 4.58
C GLY A 94 -9.17 5.94 4.47
N GLY A 95 -9.13 6.64 3.33
CA GLY A 95 -8.38 7.88 3.17
C GLY A 95 -8.93 9.04 4.01
N ILE A 96 -10.26 9.10 4.18
CA ILE A 96 -10.88 10.05 5.11
C ILE A 96 -10.56 9.64 6.55
N LEU A 97 -10.69 8.35 6.86
CA LEU A 97 -10.46 7.84 8.21
C LEU A 97 -9.02 8.06 8.68
N SER A 98 -8.03 7.93 7.79
CA SER A 98 -6.62 8.20 8.12
C SER A 98 -6.39 9.66 8.54
N SER A 99 -7.19 10.59 8.03
CA SER A 99 -7.15 12.02 8.42
C SER A 99 -7.76 12.27 9.80
N PHE A 100 -8.71 11.44 10.24
CA PHE A 100 -9.32 11.49 11.57
C PHE A 100 -8.68 10.52 12.57
N ALA A 101 -7.77 9.66 12.13
CA ALA A 101 -7.26 8.56 12.92
C ALA A 101 -6.54 9.03 14.19
N THR A 102 -5.99 10.26 14.22
CA THR A 102 -5.40 10.87 15.43
C THR A 102 -6.33 10.86 16.65
N SER A 103 -7.64 10.82 16.46
CA SER A 103 -8.63 10.72 17.54
C SER A 103 -9.11 9.29 17.83
N TRP A 104 -8.84 8.32 16.94
CA TRP A 104 -9.33 6.95 17.06
C TRP A 104 -8.24 5.91 16.81
N GLU A 105 -7.73 5.31 17.89
CA GLU A 105 -6.73 4.24 17.81
C GLU A 105 -7.20 3.00 17.05
N GLY A 106 -8.52 2.74 16.96
CA GLY A 106 -9.07 1.59 16.24
C GLY A 106 -8.91 1.67 14.72
N ALA A 107 -8.72 2.87 14.18
CA ALA A 107 -8.51 3.09 12.75
C ALA A 107 -7.24 2.39 12.22
N LYS A 108 -6.27 2.07 13.10
CA LYS A 108 -5.02 1.40 12.74
C LYS A 108 -5.21 0.01 12.14
N TYR A 109 -6.31 -0.69 12.43
CA TYR A 109 -6.55 -2.04 11.92
C TYR A 109 -7.22 -2.08 10.55
N ILE A 110 -7.76 -0.95 10.07
CA ILE A 110 -8.43 -0.89 8.78
C ILE A 110 -7.39 -0.99 7.66
N PHE A 111 -7.60 -1.95 6.75
CA PHE A 111 -6.64 -2.22 5.67
C PHE A 111 -6.36 -0.96 4.85
N SER A 112 -7.39 -0.15 4.56
CA SER A 112 -7.27 1.04 3.72
C SER A 112 -6.41 2.15 4.33
N VAL A 113 -6.25 2.17 5.65
CA VAL A 113 -5.35 3.12 6.35
C VAL A 113 -3.89 2.69 6.26
N ASN A 114 -3.64 1.40 6.03
CA ASN A 114 -2.30 0.80 5.98
C ASN A 114 -1.72 0.70 4.56
N LEU A 115 -2.41 1.20 3.53
CA LEU A 115 -2.00 1.06 2.13
C LEU A 115 -0.76 1.90 1.77
N SER A 116 -0.48 2.97 2.50
CA SER A 116 0.61 3.91 2.23
C SER A 116 1.98 3.42 2.69
N LEU A 117 2.40 2.22 2.25
CA LEU A 117 3.71 1.65 2.62
C LEU A 117 4.90 2.45 2.07
N THR A 118 4.73 3.12 0.93
CA THR A 118 5.77 3.92 0.27
C THR A 118 6.11 5.22 1.03
N ASP A 119 5.18 5.72 1.86
CA ASP A 119 5.40 6.93 2.66
C ASP A 119 6.43 6.68 3.78
N TYR A 120 6.51 5.46 4.30
CA TYR A 120 7.54 5.06 5.26
C TYR A 120 8.96 5.09 4.66
N LEU A 121 9.10 4.78 3.37
CA LEU A 121 10.39 4.84 2.66
C LEU A 121 10.90 6.27 2.48
N SER A 122 9.98 7.23 2.37
CA SER A 122 10.32 8.65 2.19
C SER A 122 10.51 9.39 3.52
N GLY A 123 10.50 8.67 4.66
CA GLY A 123 10.67 9.27 5.99
C GLY A 123 9.48 10.10 6.46
N LYS A 124 8.33 9.99 5.79
CA LYS A 124 7.10 10.64 6.26
C LYS A 124 6.58 9.85 7.44
N LEU A 125 6.58 10.48 8.62
CA LEU A 125 5.96 9.92 9.81
C LEU A 125 4.45 9.83 9.57
N PRO A 126 3.81 8.66 9.77
CA PRO A 126 2.37 8.56 9.71
C PRO A 126 1.73 9.50 10.73
N ALA A 127 0.59 10.10 10.39
CA ALA A 127 -0.17 10.93 11.30
C ALA A 127 -0.64 10.18 12.57
N LEU A 128 -0.59 8.85 12.57
CA LEU A 128 -1.05 7.99 13.65
C LEU A 128 0.12 7.51 14.52
N GLN A 129 0.02 7.74 15.84
CA GLN A 129 0.97 7.17 16.80
C GLN A 129 0.90 5.63 16.76
N GLY A 130 2.06 4.98 16.60
CA GLY A 130 2.18 3.51 16.60
C GLY A 130 2.02 2.82 15.25
N LEU A 131 1.75 3.56 14.16
CA LEU A 131 1.86 3.02 12.80
C LEU A 131 3.34 2.86 12.44
N SER A 132 3.79 1.61 12.35
CA SER A 132 5.12 1.26 11.85
C SER A 132 4.99 0.51 10.52
N MET A 133 6.04 0.57 9.69
CA MET A 133 6.10 -0.16 8.43
C MET A 133 5.82 -1.67 8.63
N GLY A 134 6.40 -2.26 9.68
CA GLY A 134 6.18 -3.66 10.03
C GLY A 134 4.74 -3.97 10.44
N PHE A 135 4.12 -3.08 11.22
CA PHE A 135 2.71 -3.24 11.60
C PHE A 135 1.78 -3.20 10.38
N SER A 136 1.97 -2.24 9.47
CA SER A 136 1.15 -2.13 8.26
C SER A 136 1.32 -3.35 7.34
N LEU A 137 2.55 -3.84 7.16
CA LEU A 137 2.82 -5.08 6.40
C LEU A 137 2.11 -6.29 7.01
N MET A 138 2.21 -6.47 8.33
CA MET A 138 1.57 -7.59 9.02
C MET A 138 0.05 -7.51 8.93
N ASN A 139 -0.53 -6.32 9.16
CA ASN A 139 -1.97 -6.10 9.09
C ASN A 139 -2.52 -6.37 7.68
N LEU A 140 -1.86 -5.87 6.63
CA LEU A 140 -2.24 -6.13 5.25
C LEU A 140 -2.14 -7.61 4.88
N THR A 141 -1.10 -8.30 5.37
CA THR A 141 -0.95 -9.75 5.15
C THR A 141 -2.10 -10.53 5.79
N VAL A 142 -2.45 -10.20 7.03
CA VAL A 142 -3.59 -10.82 7.73
C VAL A 142 -4.89 -10.59 6.96
N TRP A 143 -5.16 -9.35 6.53
CA TRP A 143 -6.33 -9.02 5.71
C TRP A 143 -6.35 -9.81 4.38
N GLY A 144 -5.21 -9.95 3.72
CA GLY A 144 -5.10 -10.71 2.48
C GLY A 144 -5.41 -12.21 2.68
N ILE A 145 -4.86 -12.82 3.73
CA ILE A 145 -5.10 -14.23 4.07
C ILE A 145 -6.57 -14.46 4.43
N VAL A 146 -7.13 -13.61 5.30
CA VAL A 146 -8.54 -13.70 5.70
C VAL A 146 -9.46 -13.56 4.50
N SER A 147 -9.17 -12.62 3.59
CA SER A 147 -9.97 -12.40 2.38
C SER A 147 -9.93 -13.63 1.45
N LEU A 148 -8.77 -14.27 1.31
CA LEU A 148 -8.65 -15.52 0.54
C LEU A 148 -9.48 -16.65 1.17
N ILE A 149 -9.35 -16.87 2.48
CA ILE A 149 -10.10 -17.91 3.20
C ILE A 149 -11.61 -17.70 3.03
N ILE A 150 -12.10 -16.49 3.25
CA ILE A 150 -13.52 -16.16 3.09
C ILE A 150 -13.97 -16.42 1.66
N SER A 151 -13.19 -15.98 0.67
CA SER A 151 -13.50 -16.20 -0.74
C SER A 151 -13.65 -17.69 -1.05
N PHE A 152 -12.68 -18.53 -0.67
CA PHE A 152 -12.72 -19.98 -0.90
C PHE A 152 -13.91 -20.65 -0.20
N VAL A 153 -14.18 -20.31 1.06
CA VAL A 153 -15.32 -20.87 1.81
C VAL A 153 -16.65 -20.54 1.12
N VAL A 154 -16.81 -19.30 0.65
CA VAL A 154 -18.03 -18.89 -0.04
C VAL A 154 -18.15 -19.57 -1.40
N PHE A 155 -17.07 -19.70 -2.16
CA PHE A 155 -17.06 -20.45 -3.42
C PHE A 155 -17.49 -21.90 -3.23
N THR A 156 -16.86 -22.62 -2.28
CA THR A 156 -17.21 -24.02 -2.02
C THR A 156 -18.67 -24.17 -1.61
N LYS A 157 -19.20 -23.24 -0.82
CA LYS A 157 -20.63 -23.25 -0.46
C LYS A 157 -21.55 -22.99 -1.66
N GLN A 158 -21.16 -22.11 -2.57
CA GLN A 158 -21.96 -21.81 -3.77
C GLN A 158 -21.92 -22.97 -4.77
N ASP A 159 -20.77 -23.64 -4.93
CA ASP A 159 -20.62 -24.80 -5.82
C ASP A 159 -21.42 -26.02 -5.35
N MET A 160 -21.68 -26.16 -4.05
CA MET A 160 -22.47 -27.27 -3.49
C MET A 160 -23.99 -27.05 -3.55
N VAL A 161 -24.45 -25.80 -3.73
CA VAL A 161 -25.88 -25.44 -3.70
C VAL A 161 -26.49 -25.39 -5.11
N ASN A 162 -25.67 -25.33 -6.15
CA ASN A 162 -26.06 -25.49 -7.55
C ASN A 162 -25.91 -26.95 -8.00
#